data_AF-A0A2N0RH15-F1
#
_entry.id   AF-A0A2N0RH15-F1
#
_cell.length_a   1.000
_cell.length_b   1.000
_cell.length_c   1.000
_cell.angle_alpha   90.00
_cell.angle_beta   90.00
_cell.angle_gamma   90.00
#
_symmetry.space_group_name_H-M   'P 1'
#
loop_
_entity.id
_entity.type
_entity.pdbx_description
1 polymer ?
#
loop_
_entity_poly.entity_id
_entity_poly.type
_entity_poly.pdbx_seq_one_letter_code
_entity_poly.pdbx_strand_id
1 'polypeptide(L)'
;MDISKYHGNVHPDEWINDIKKYNSLWENNYGGFLKTVISLIDPTIKLSSTEINDIEKLRNELKDDISFEVFKNTNKRKLQSLKYYPERKGGDTSKFISTFRKLCYNAEINDIKEQKKYLYKSLPNNHFDYISNEFYN
;
A
#
# COMPACT_ATOMS: atom_id res chain seq x y z
N MET A 1 -19.91 11.01 8.76
CA MET A 1 -19.06 10.05 8.06
C MET A 1 -17.76 10.76 7.74
N ASP A 2 -16.63 10.22 8.20
CA ASP A 2 -15.32 10.82 7.91
C ASP A 2 -14.77 10.15 6.66
N ILE A 3 -14.84 10.84 5.52
CA ILE A 3 -14.34 10.33 4.24
C ILE A 3 -12.86 10.67 4.16
N SER A 4 -12.01 9.64 4.07
CA SER A 4 -10.56 9.84 4.02
C SER A 4 -10.12 10.62 2.77
N LYS A 5 -9.42 11.73 2.96
CA LYS A 5 -8.75 12.46 1.88
C LYS A 5 -7.51 11.71 1.38
N TYR A 6 -7.16 11.87 0.11
CA TYR A 6 -5.89 11.37 -0.43
C TYR A 6 -4.79 12.40 -0.22
N HIS A 7 -3.72 12.03 0.47
CA HIS A 7 -2.60 12.92 0.78
C HIS A 7 -1.24 12.24 0.53
N GLY A 8 -1.20 11.26 -0.37
CA GLY A 8 0.05 10.57 -0.78
C GLY A 8 0.61 9.54 0.20
N ASN A 9 0.09 9.43 1.43
CA ASN A 9 0.62 8.46 2.43
C ASN A 9 -0.14 7.13 2.50
N VAL A 10 -0.96 6.84 1.49
CA VAL A 10 -1.69 5.57 1.33
C VAL A 10 -1.56 5.14 -0.12
N HIS A 11 -1.59 3.83 -0.36
CA HIS A 11 -1.51 3.31 -1.72
C HIS A 11 -2.77 3.73 -2.52
N PRO A 12 -2.66 4.28 -3.74
CA PRO A 12 -3.81 4.74 -4.53
C PRO A 12 -4.91 3.68 -4.69
N ASP A 13 -4.55 2.43 -4.99
CA ASP A 13 -5.52 1.34 -5.13
C ASP A 13 -6.29 1.05 -3.81
N GLU A 14 -5.62 1.17 -2.66
CA GLU A 14 -6.25 0.95 -1.36
C GLU A 14 -7.25 2.07 -1.05
N TRP A 15 -6.81 3.32 -1.20
CA TRP A 15 -7.66 4.48 -0.98
C TRP A 15 -8.88 4.50 -1.91
N ILE A 16 -8.68 4.22 -3.21
CA ILE A 16 -9.78 4.12 -4.18
C ILE A 16 -10.76 3.00 -3.80
N ASN A 17 -10.26 1.84 -3.38
CA ASN A 17 -11.12 0.72 -2.98
C ASN A 17 -11.94 1.02 -1.72
N ASP A 18 -11.37 1.76 -0.77
CA ASP A 18 -12.10 2.21 0.41
C ASP A 18 -13.18 3.23 0.04
N ILE A 19 -12.88 4.16 -0.86
CA ILE A 19 -13.84 5.16 -1.32
C ILE A 19 -14.97 4.56 -2.16
N LYS A 20 -14.69 3.53 -2.98
CA LYS A 20 -15.70 2.83 -3.79
C LYS A 20 -16.85 2.26 -2.96
N LYS A 21 -16.63 1.95 -1.68
CA LYS A 21 -17.69 1.49 -0.77
C LYS A 21 -18.82 2.51 -0.60
N TYR A 22 -18.54 3.78 -0.90
CA TYR A 22 -19.50 4.89 -0.79
C TYR A 22 -20.11 5.30 -2.15
N ASN A 23 -19.85 4.54 -3.22
CA ASN A 23 -20.29 4.90 -4.59
C ASN A 23 -21.80 5.18 -4.68
N SER A 24 -22.63 4.36 -4.03
CA SER A 24 -24.09 4.50 -4.02
C SER A 24 -24.58 5.83 -3.43
N LEU A 25 -23.77 6.52 -2.64
CA LEU A 25 -24.11 7.83 -2.07
C LEU A 25 -23.95 8.97 -3.09
N TRP A 26 -23.17 8.77 -4.15
CA TRP A 26 -22.71 9.83 -5.06
C TRP A 26 -23.11 9.62 -6.53
N GLU A 27 -23.73 8.48 -6.87
CA GLU A 27 -24.25 8.24 -8.23
C GLU A 27 -25.25 9.33 -8.67
N ASN A 28 -25.99 9.92 -7.74
CA ASN A 28 -26.98 10.98 -8.01
C ASN A 28 -26.62 12.36 -7.44
N ASN A 29 -25.44 12.53 -6.83
CA ASN A 29 -25.04 13.76 -6.13
C ASN A 29 -23.67 14.27 -6.60
N TYR A 30 -23.39 15.56 -6.41
CA TYR A 30 -22.06 16.17 -6.58
C TYR A 30 -21.39 15.96 -7.97
N GLY A 31 -22.19 15.71 -9.01
CA GLY A 31 -21.71 15.52 -10.38
C GLY A 31 -21.10 14.13 -10.64
N GLY A 32 -21.38 13.15 -9.79
CA GLY A 32 -21.00 11.75 -9.94
C GLY A 32 -19.84 11.32 -9.04
N PHE A 33 -19.63 10.01 -8.95
CA PHE A 33 -18.57 9.39 -8.14
C PHE A 33 -17.20 9.99 -8.42
N LEU A 34 -16.78 10.03 -9.70
CA LEU A 34 -15.43 10.45 -10.08
C LEU A 34 -15.11 11.89 -9.70
N LYS A 35 -16.05 12.83 -9.94
CA LYS A 35 -15.87 14.24 -9.54
C LYS A 35 -15.74 14.39 -8.03
N THR A 36 -16.49 13.57 -7.28
CA THR A 36 -16.39 13.52 -5.81
C THR A 36 -15.04 12.94 -5.37
N VAL A 37 -14.56 11.86 -6.00
CA VAL A 37 -13.23 11.30 -5.66
C VAL A 37 -12.12 12.32 -5.93
N ILE A 38 -12.18 13.05 -7.05
CA ILE A 38 -11.19 14.08 -7.39
C ILE A 38 -11.16 15.20 -6.35
N SER A 39 -12.32 15.61 -5.80
CA SER A 39 -12.37 16.67 -4.78
C SER A 39 -11.84 16.26 -3.40
N LEU A 40 -11.63 14.95 -3.17
CA LEU A 40 -11.07 14.41 -1.94
C LEU A 40 -9.54 14.34 -1.95
N ILE A 41 -8.90 14.72 -3.06
CA ILE A 41 -7.44 14.76 -3.18
C ILE A 41 -6.93 16.04 -2.53
N ASP A 42 -5.83 15.91 -1.79
CA ASP A 42 -5.16 17.05 -1.18
C ASP A 42 -4.74 18.06 -2.28
N PRO A 43 -5.09 19.36 -2.15
CA PRO A 43 -4.80 20.35 -3.18
C PRO A 43 -3.31 20.53 -3.50
N THR A 44 -2.40 20.03 -2.65
CA THR A 44 -0.95 20.03 -2.92
C THR A 44 -0.54 19.01 -3.99
N ILE A 45 -1.36 17.99 -4.23
CA ILE A 45 -1.16 16.97 -5.25
C ILE A 45 -1.78 17.47 -6.55
N LYS A 46 -0.94 17.80 -7.52
CA LYS A 46 -1.38 18.38 -8.79
C LYS A 46 -1.61 17.27 -9.81
N LEU A 47 -2.87 17.10 -10.19
CA LEU A 47 -3.24 16.25 -11.31
C LEU A 47 -2.86 16.96 -12.61
N SER A 48 -2.10 16.29 -13.46
CA SER A 48 -1.56 16.84 -14.70
C SER A 48 -2.54 16.72 -15.87
N SER A 49 -3.39 15.69 -15.83
CA SER A 49 -4.43 15.46 -16.82
C SER A 49 -5.65 16.37 -16.61
N THR A 50 -5.98 17.17 -17.64
CA THR A 50 -7.22 17.97 -17.69
C THR A 50 -8.48 17.11 -17.84
N GLU A 51 -8.35 15.85 -18.27
CA GLU A 51 -9.47 14.94 -18.55
C GLU A 51 -9.31 13.58 -17.85
N ILE A 52 -9.37 13.59 -16.51
CA ILE A 52 -9.57 12.36 -15.75
C ILE A 52 -11.04 11.94 -15.88
N ASN A 53 -11.30 10.99 -16.77
CA ASN A 53 -12.64 10.51 -17.09
C ASN A 53 -12.95 9.10 -16.54
N ASP A 54 -11.96 8.43 -15.94
CA ASP A 54 -12.13 7.14 -15.27
C ASP A 54 -11.18 6.99 -14.07
N ILE A 55 -11.43 5.94 -13.28
CA ILE A 55 -10.69 5.64 -12.05
C ILE A 55 -9.28 5.10 -12.33
N GLU A 56 -9.05 4.48 -13.47
CA GLU A 56 -7.75 3.94 -13.85
C GLU A 56 -6.77 5.08 -14.20
N LYS A 57 -7.21 6.08 -14.97
CA LYS A 57 -6.44 7.30 -15.21
C LYS A 57 -6.17 8.05 -13.92
N LEU A 58 -7.18 8.19 -13.05
CA LEU A 58 -7.00 8.82 -11.75
C LEU A 58 -5.91 8.11 -10.94
N ARG A 59 -5.98 6.77 -10.84
CA ARG A 59 -4.98 5.98 -10.15
C ARG A 59 -3.59 6.20 -10.71
N ASN A 60 -3.44 6.22 -12.04
CA ASN A 60 -2.14 6.40 -12.67
C ASN A 60 -1.56 7.79 -12.37
N GLU A 61 -2.37 8.86 -12.48
CA GLU A 61 -1.97 10.22 -12.08
C GLU A 61 -1.51 10.30 -10.61
N LEU A 62 -2.24 9.62 -9.71
CA LEU A 62 -1.86 9.56 -8.29
C LEU A 62 -0.55 8.79 -8.07
N LYS A 63 -0.26 7.79 -8.91
CA LYS A 63 1.01 7.04 -8.85
C LYS A 63 2.19 7.79 -9.48
N ASP A 64 1.92 8.65 -10.46
CA ASP A 64 2.94 9.48 -11.13
C ASP A 64 3.35 10.69 -10.28
N ASP A 65 2.54 11.07 -9.28
CA ASP A 65 2.89 12.13 -8.33
C ASP A 65 4.09 11.75 -7.44
N ILE A 66 4.94 12.76 -7.15
CA ILE A 66 6.15 12.59 -6.35
C ILE A 66 5.89 12.07 -4.94
N SER A 67 4.72 12.37 -4.35
CA SER A 67 4.36 11.88 -3.01
C SER A 67 4.23 10.36 -2.99
N PHE A 68 3.71 9.75 -4.06
CA PHE A 68 3.61 8.30 -4.15
C PHE A 68 4.99 7.64 -4.29
N GLU A 69 5.90 8.22 -5.07
CA GLU A 69 7.28 7.73 -5.16
C GLU A 69 7.99 7.78 -3.80
N VAL A 70 7.79 8.87 -3.03
CA VAL A 70 8.32 8.98 -1.65
C VAL A 70 7.69 7.95 -0.71
N PHE A 71 6.38 7.73 -0.81
CA PHE A 71 5.66 6.71 -0.04
C PHE A 71 6.18 5.31 -0.34
N LYS A 72 6.31 4.94 -1.62
CA LYS A 72 6.83 3.65 -2.09
C LYS A 72 8.23 3.39 -1.54
N ASN A 73 9.13 4.36 -1.72
CA ASN A 73 10.51 4.27 -1.21
C ASN A 73 10.59 4.20 0.32
N THR A 74 9.69 4.89 1.02
CA THR A 74 9.61 4.81 2.48
C THR A 74 9.19 3.41 2.94
N ASN A 75 8.20 2.79 2.29
CA ASN A 75 7.79 1.42 2.60
C ASN A 75 8.91 0.41 2.29
N LYS A 76 9.67 0.61 1.21
CA LYS A 76 10.86 -0.20 0.90
C LYS A 76 11.95 -0.10 1.97
N ARG A 77 12.24 1.09 2.49
CA ARG A 77 13.20 1.28 3.62
C ARG A 77 12.71 0.61 4.91
N LYS A 78 11.40 0.71 5.20
CA LYS A 78 10.77 0.01 6.33
C LYS A 78 10.91 -1.50 6.18
N LEU A 79 10.69 -2.03 4.98
CA LEU A 79 10.86 -3.45 4.66
C LEU A 79 12.29 -3.92 4.87
N GLN A 80 13.29 -3.14 4.44
CA GLN A 80 14.71 -3.43 4.67
C GLN A 80 15.10 -3.47 6.15
N SER A 81 14.42 -2.67 6.98
CA SER A 81 14.68 -2.58 8.42
C SER A 81 13.80 -3.54 9.25
N LEU A 82 12.86 -4.23 8.61
CA LEU A 82 11.92 -5.13 9.28
C LEU A 82 12.68 -6.33 9.85
N LYS A 83 12.43 -6.66 11.13
CA LYS A 83 13.05 -7.80 11.80
C LYS A 83 11.97 -8.73 12.34
N TYR A 84 12.13 -10.02 12.09
CA TYR A 84 11.29 -11.04 12.69
C TYR A 84 11.72 -11.28 14.13
N TYR A 85 10.74 -11.25 15.03
CA TYR A 85 10.90 -11.64 16.43
C TYR A 85 10.02 -12.87 16.68
N PRO A 86 10.61 -14.01 17.08
CA PRO A 86 9.85 -15.25 17.23
C PRO A 86 8.98 -15.26 18.48
N GLU A 87 7.88 -16.00 18.44
CA GLU A 87 6.90 -16.12 19.52
C GLU A 87 7.51 -16.58 20.84
N ARG A 88 8.46 -17.52 20.79
CA ARG A 88 9.22 -17.99 21.97
C ARG A 88 9.99 -16.88 22.70
N LYS A 89 10.23 -15.74 22.04
CA LYS A 89 10.87 -14.57 22.63
C LYS A 89 9.86 -13.45 22.96
N GLY A 90 8.57 -13.66 22.71
CA GLY A 90 7.50 -12.66 22.90
C GLY A 90 7.11 -11.91 21.63
N GLY A 91 7.42 -12.45 20.45
CA GLY A 91 6.98 -11.89 19.17
C GLY A 91 5.60 -12.35 18.73
N ASP A 92 5.15 -11.82 17.59
CA ASP A 92 3.87 -12.14 16.96
C ASP A 92 4.10 -12.39 15.47
N THR A 93 4.02 -13.66 15.08
CA THR A 93 4.28 -14.09 13.70
C THR A 93 3.20 -13.56 12.75
N SER A 94 1.93 -13.55 13.17
CA SER A 94 0.82 -13.05 12.35
C SER A 94 0.93 -11.55 12.08
N LYS A 95 1.26 -10.77 13.11
CA LYS A 95 1.52 -9.32 12.97
C LYS A 95 2.74 -9.04 12.11
N PHE A 96 3.80 -9.83 12.25
CA PHE A 96 4.98 -9.72 11.40
C PHE A 96 4.64 -9.96 9.93
N ILE A 97 3.95 -11.07 9.60
CA ILE A 97 3.60 -11.42 8.22
C ILE A 97 2.63 -10.41 7.60
N SER A 98 1.61 -9.96 8.33
CA SER A 98 0.69 -8.92 7.84
C SER A 98 1.43 -7.60 7.58
N THR A 99 2.35 -7.20 8.46
CA THR A 99 3.20 -6.01 8.27
C THR A 99 4.10 -6.17 7.05
N PHE A 100 4.78 -7.31 6.92
CA PHE A 100 5.65 -7.62 5.78
C PHE A 100 4.88 -7.52 4.45
N ARG A 101 3.72 -8.20 4.34
CA ARG A 101 2.87 -8.18 3.13
C ARG A 101 2.42 -6.76 2.79
N LYS A 102 2.02 -5.98 3.80
CA LYS A 102 1.61 -4.58 3.62
C LYS A 102 2.74 -3.71 3.10
N LEU A 103 3.94 -3.87 3.64
CA LEU A 103 5.13 -3.13 3.17
C LEU A 103 5.52 -3.51 1.75
N CYS A 104 5.46 -4.79 1.37
CA CYS A 104 5.70 -5.24 0.00
C CYS A 104 4.69 -4.64 -0.98
N TYR A 105 3.39 -4.69 -0.64
CA TYR A 105 2.32 -4.11 -1.45
C TYR A 105 2.51 -2.59 -1.64
N ASN A 106 2.72 -1.85 -0.55
CA ASN A 106 2.91 -0.41 -0.60
C ASN A 106 4.20 0.02 -1.34
N ALA A 107 5.21 -0.85 -1.38
CA ALA A 107 6.45 -0.64 -2.11
C ALA A 107 6.37 -1.11 -3.58
N GLU A 108 5.22 -1.60 -4.04
CA GLU A 108 5.00 -2.24 -5.34
C GLU A 108 5.99 -3.38 -5.66
N ILE A 109 6.45 -4.11 -4.63
CA ILE A 109 7.33 -5.27 -4.78
C ILE A 109 6.45 -6.49 -5.07
N ASN A 110 6.09 -6.68 -6.34
CA ASN A 110 5.18 -7.74 -6.78
C ASN A 110 5.90 -9.07 -7.09
N ASP A 111 7.20 -9.03 -7.38
CA ASP A 111 7.98 -10.23 -7.68
C ASP A 111 8.17 -11.10 -6.42
N ILE A 112 7.69 -12.34 -6.50
CA ILE A 112 7.74 -13.29 -5.36
C ILE A 112 9.19 -13.59 -4.96
N LYS A 113 10.13 -13.68 -5.91
CA LYS A 113 11.53 -13.96 -5.60
C LYS A 113 12.15 -12.78 -4.84
N GLU A 114 11.84 -11.55 -5.22
CA GLU A 114 12.26 -10.34 -4.50
C GLU A 114 11.65 -10.28 -3.10
N GLN A 115 10.35 -10.55 -2.95
CA GLN A 115 9.71 -10.63 -1.63
C GLN A 115 10.42 -11.66 -0.73
N LYS A 116 10.70 -12.86 -1.24
CA LYS A 116 11.44 -13.90 -0.49
C LYS A 116 12.80 -13.39 -0.02
N LYS A 117 13.55 -12.63 -0.82
CA LYS A 117 14.83 -12.03 -0.41
C LYS A 117 14.67 -11.09 0.79
N TYR A 118 13.65 -10.23 0.80
CA TYR A 118 13.39 -9.37 1.96
C TYR A 118 12.97 -10.16 3.18
N LEU A 119 12.12 -11.18 3.00
CA LEU A 119 11.69 -12.05 4.08
C LEU A 119 12.91 -12.72 4.74
N TYR A 120 13.79 -13.38 3.96
CA TYR A 120 14.99 -14.02 4.51
C TYR A 120 15.91 -13.05 5.24
N LYS A 121 16.10 -11.83 4.73
CA LYS A 121 16.93 -10.80 5.38
C LYS A 121 16.37 -10.31 6.71
N SER A 122 15.06 -10.43 6.92
CA SER A 122 14.41 -10.04 8.17
C SER A 122 14.56 -11.08 9.28
N LEU A 123 14.94 -12.32 8.94
CA LEU A 123 15.07 -13.42 9.90
C LEU A 123 16.40 -13.30 10.67
N PRO A 124 16.44 -13.67 11.95
CA PRO A 124 17.70 -13.77 12.67
C PRO A 124 18.55 -14.92 12.09
N ASN A 125 19.87 -14.78 12.10
CA ASN A 125 20.83 -15.71 11.48
C ASN A 125 20.70 -17.19 11.92
N ASN A 126 20.04 -17.46 13.05
CA ASN A 126 19.80 -18.80 13.59
C ASN A 126 18.40 -19.36 13.28
N HIS A 127 17.63 -18.72 12.39
CA HIS A 127 16.28 -19.15 12.01
C HIS A 127 16.16 -19.76 10.62
N PHE A 128 17.27 -19.90 9.88
CA PHE A 128 17.28 -20.58 8.59
C PHE A 128 16.78 -22.04 8.69
N ASP A 129 17.14 -22.77 9.75
CA ASP A 129 16.81 -24.19 9.88
C ASP A 129 15.34 -24.46 10.25
N TYR A 130 14.67 -23.52 10.94
CA TYR A 130 13.29 -23.70 11.41
C TYR A 130 12.25 -23.22 10.40
N ILE A 131 12.53 -22.07 9.76
CA ILE A 131 11.60 -21.40 8.83
C ILE A 131 11.61 -22.06 7.45
N SER A 132 12.68 -22.79 7.08
CA SER A 132 12.71 -23.53 5.82
C SER A 132 11.52 -24.50 5.71
N ASN A 133 11.09 -25.13 6.80
CA ASN A 133 9.96 -26.08 6.76
C ASN A 133 8.59 -25.40 6.62
N GLU A 134 8.43 -24.15 7.04
CA GLU A 134 7.15 -23.42 6.99
C GLU A 134 6.94 -22.64 5.68
N PHE A 135 8.01 -22.31 4.95
CA PHE A 135 7.96 -21.42 3.78
C PHE A 135 8.47 -22.04 2.46
N TYR A 136 8.98 -23.28 2.45
CA TYR A 136 9.38 -24.00 1.23
C TYR A 136 8.32 -24.95 0.65
N ASN A 137 7.17 -25.15 1.32
CA ASN A 137 6.04 -25.90 0.75
C ASN A 137 5.16 -25.01 -0.13
#